data_AF-A0AAE8QKZ1-F1
#
_entry.id   AF-A0AAE8QKZ1-F1
#
_cell.length_a   1.000
_cell.length_b   1.000
_cell.length_c   1.000
_cell.angle_alpha   90.00
_cell.angle_beta   90.00
_cell.angle_gamma   90.00
#
_symmetry.space_group_name_H-M   'P 1'
#
loop_
_entity.id
_entity.type
_entity.pdbx_description
1 polymer ?
#
loop_
_entity_poly.entity_id
_entity_poly.type
_entity_poly.pdbx_seq_one_letter_code
_entity_poly.pdbx_strand_id
1 'polypeptide(L)'
;MTLIDSYIHEVTKRLHKNKREIIKVELKATIEDMLPEQYTESEVKEVLRKLGSPSEVAASYQVTPHFLIGPKNFEQYTRTIKLIIPWAILITIIVQIIEKMVLYSGEEALLTTIITAFVGIIVAIIAVLFQVLFWVTVIFIIKDRSGAEKFSIPFLRDTKPWSPDDLIQIKKIPKDKIIPISDTIFSLLGILIFSFVYWNAYRLLGIYTTNDNGSLKFVMPIFNQNILQAFVPMVLLCIILSLTLTLLKWRAGQWTMPIAITNALLQSVGTIVFILIAIHQDFIHSASIPYIAAITETTSAKVAFTIDKILLVSIIIAVLANAFDIYQGFKKAKI
;
A
#
# COMPACT_ATOMS: atom_id res chain seq x y z
N MET A 1 -29.77 -14.36 13.46
CA MET A 1 -29.64 -13.41 14.58
C MET A 1 -30.63 -12.30 14.31
N THR A 2 -31.44 -11.95 15.29
CA THR A 2 -32.37 -10.82 15.16
C THR A 2 -31.57 -9.51 15.19
N LEU A 3 -32.18 -8.40 14.75
CA LEU A 3 -31.56 -7.08 14.78
C LEU A 3 -31.16 -6.69 16.21
N ILE A 4 -31.98 -7.08 17.19
CA ILE A 4 -31.77 -6.90 18.64
C ILE A 4 -30.54 -7.67 19.11
N ASP A 5 -30.42 -8.96 18.77
CA ASP A 5 -29.26 -9.77 19.16
C ASP A 5 -27.94 -9.17 18.62
N SER A 6 -27.98 -8.65 17.40
CA SER A 6 -26.82 -8.02 16.75
C SER A 6 -26.43 -6.71 17.44
N TYR A 7 -27.41 -5.90 17.81
CA TYR A 7 -27.19 -4.67 18.58
C TYR A 7 -26.60 -4.95 19.96
N ILE A 8 -27.20 -5.88 20.71
CA ILE A 8 -26.72 -6.28 22.04
C ILE A 8 -25.31 -6.87 21.96
N HIS A 9 -25.02 -7.68 20.93
CA HIS A 9 -23.68 -8.21 20.70
C HIS A 9 -22.65 -7.10 20.49
N GLU A 10 -22.97 -6.10 19.67
CA GLU A 10 -22.08 -4.96 19.45
C GLU A 10 -21.86 -4.14 20.74
N VAL A 11 -22.90 -3.88 21.54
CA VAL A 11 -22.72 -3.19 22.84
C VAL A 11 -21.82 -4.01 23.78
N THR A 12 -22.15 -5.29 23.99
CA THR A 12 -21.45 -6.15 24.97
C THR A 12 -20.01 -6.46 24.58
N LYS A 13 -19.69 -6.50 23.29
CA LYS A 13 -18.32 -6.65 22.78
C LYS A 13 -17.38 -5.54 23.25
N ARG A 14 -17.92 -4.34 23.52
CA ARG A 14 -17.17 -3.15 23.97
C ARG A 14 -17.06 -3.05 25.50
N LEU A 15 -17.71 -3.95 26.26
CA LEU A 15 -17.71 -3.96 27.72
C LEU A 15 -16.67 -4.95 28.31
N HIS A 16 -16.29 -4.72 29.57
CA HIS A 16 -15.46 -5.65 30.35
C HIS A 16 -16.17 -7.01 30.49
N LYS A 17 -15.42 -8.10 30.30
CA LYS A 17 -15.93 -9.49 30.30
C LYS A 17 -16.85 -9.77 31.50
N ASN A 18 -16.48 -9.29 32.67
CA ASN A 18 -17.13 -9.55 33.95
C ASN A 18 -18.55 -8.95 34.05
N LYS A 19 -18.88 -7.96 33.23
CA LYS A 19 -20.20 -7.29 33.22
C LYS A 19 -21.02 -7.61 31.97
N ARG A 20 -20.48 -8.37 31.00
CA ARG A 20 -21.14 -8.60 29.71
C ARG A 20 -22.48 -9.30 29.85
N GLU A 21 -22.55 -10.39 30.62
CA GLU A 21 -23.79 -11.16 30.75
C GLU A 21 -24.85 -10.39 31.54
N ILE A 22 -24.47 -9.66 32.59
CA ILE A 22 -25.41 -8.83 33.36
C ILE A 22 -26.00 -7.73 32.48
N ILE A 23 -25.14 -6.96 31.80
CA ILE A 23 -25.59 -5.85 30.94
C ILE A 23 -26.32 -6.36 29.70
N LYS A 24 -25.99 -7.56 29.20
CA LYS A 24 -26.71 -8.21 28.11
C LYS A 24 -28.17 -8.47 28.50
N VAL A 25 -28.41 -9.02 29.69
CA VAL A 25 -29.76 -9.30 30.21
C VAL A 25 -30.51 -7.99 30.45
N GLU A 26 -29.87 -7.02 31.11
CA GLU A 26 -30.46 -5.71 31.40
C GLU A 26 -30.85 -4.94 30.12
N LEU A 27 -29.95 -4.89 29.14
CA LEU A 27 -30.19 -4.21 27.87
C LEU A 27 -31.28 -4.92 27.06
N LYS A 28 -31.33 -6.26 27.11
CA LYS A 28 -32.39 -7.04 26.45
C LYS A 28 -33.76 -6.73 27.06
N ALA A 29 -33.85 -6.72 28.39
CA ALA A 29 -35.09 -6.37 29.10
C ALA A 29 -35.52 -4.93 28.78
N THR A 30 -34.57 -3.98 28.78
CA THR A 30 -34.85 -2.56 28.45
C THR A 30 -35.40 -2.41 27.03
N ILE A 31 -34.85 -3.14 26.06
CA ILE A 31 -35.33 -3.11 24.67
C ILE A 31 -36.72 -3.76 24.56
N GLU A 32 -36.95 -4.88 25.26
CA GLU A 32 -38.24 -5.58 25.28
C GLU A 32 -39.33 -4.71 25.93
N ASP A 33 -39.03 -3.98 27.00
CA ASP A 33 -39.97 -3.05 27.67
C ASP A 33 -40.34 -1.84 26.79
N MET A 34 -39.47 -1.44 25.86
CA MET A 34 -39.72 -0.36 24.91
C MET A 34 -40.54 -0.81 23.69
N LEU A 35 -40.77 -2.12 23.52
CA LEU A 35 -41.49 -2.69 22.38
C LEU A 35 -42.91 -3.12 22.78
N PRO A 36 -43.90 -2.98 21.89
CA PRO A 36 -45.24 -3.55 22.10
C PRO A 36 -45.21 -5.08 22.06
N GLU A 37 -46.22 -5.74 22.65
CA GLU A 37 -46.33 -7.23 22.71
C GLU A 37 -46.24 -7.91 21.33
N GLN A 38 -46.70 -7.22 20.28
CA GLN A 38 -46.46 -7.57 18.89
C GLN A 38 -45.76 -6.40 18.22
N TYR A 39 -44.52 -6.61 17.80
CA TYR A 39 -43.71 -5.58 17.17
C TYR A 39 -43.32 -5.94 15.74
N THR A 40 -43.21 -4.91 14.92
CA THR A 40 -42.71 -4.94 13.56
C THR A 40 -41.23 -4.59 13.51
N GLU A 41 -40.53 -4.95 12.42
CA GLU A 41 -39.11 -4.57 12.26
C GLU A 41 -38.89 -3.05 12.29
N SER A 42 -39.86 -2.25 11.85
CA SER A 42 -39.77 -0.78 11.90
C SER A 42 -39.76 -0.25 13.33
N GLU A 43 -40.57 -0.81 14.22
CA GLU A 43 -40.63 -0.40 15.63
C GLU A 43 -39.33 -0.77 16.36
N VAL A 44 -38.77 -1.94 16.05
CA VAL A 44 -37.43 -2.33 16.54
C VAL A 44 -36.37 -1.32 16.10
N LYS A 45 -36.37 -0.90 14.84
CA LYS A 45 -35.43 0.12 14.36
C LYS A 45 -35.63 1.46 15.07
N GLU A 46 -36.87 1.87 15.33
CA GLU A 46 -37.13 3.11 16.03
C GLU A 46 -36.63 3.09 17.49
N VAL A 47 -36.88 2.00 18.22
CA VAL A 47 -36.39 1.79 19.58
C VAL A 47 -34.87 1.81 19.62
N LEU A 48 -34.21 1.05 18.73
CA LEU A 48 -32.75 1.04 18.65
C LEU A 48 -32.18 2.42 18.31
N ARG A 49 -32.83 3.17 17.39
CA ARG A 49 -32.46 4.57 17.08
C ARG A 49 -32.57 5.50 18.29
N LYS A 50 -33.60 5.32 19.14
CA LYS A 50 -33.76 6.10 20.38
C LYS A 50 -32.67 5.79 21.41
N LEU A 51 -32.21 4.54 21.48
CA LEU A 51 -31.13 4.13 22.39
C LEU A 51 -29.75 4.70 21.97
N GLY A 52 -29.53 4.95 20.69
CA GLY A 52 -28.29 5.54 20.18
C GLY A 52 -27.29 4.49 19.69
N SER A 53 -26.05 4.90 19.41
CA SER A 53 -25.06 3.97 18.84
C SER A 53 -24.58 2.96 19.88
N PRO A 54 -24.24 1.71 19.49
CA PRO A 54 -23.72 0.70 20.42
C PRO A 54 -22.48 1.16 21.21
N SER A 55 -21.69 2.07 20.63
CA SER A 55 -20.51 2.66 21.27
C SER A 55 -20.87 3.65 22.38
N GLU A 56 -21.91 4.47 22.17
CA GLU A 56 -22.40 5.42 23.18
C GLU A 56 -23.08 4.71 24.34
N VAL A 57 -23.94 3.73 24.04
CA VAL A 57 -24.59 2.91 25.07
C VAL A 57 -23.55 2.10 25.86
N ALA A 58 -22.54 1.53 25.21
CA ALA A 58 -21.46 0.86 25.94
C ALA A 58 -20.65 1.82 26.84
N ALA A 59 -20.57 3.11 26.48
CA ALA A 59 -19.87 4.11 27.26
C ALA A 59 -20.66 4.56 28.50
N SER A 60 -22.00 4.59 28.44
CA SER A 60 -22.83 4.96 29.61
C SER A 60 -22.71 3.95 30.77
N TYR A 61 -22.42 2.69 30.47
CA TYR A 61 -22.15 1.64 31.49
C TYR A 61 -20.75 1.70 32.12
N GLN A 62 -19.88 2.64 31.69
CA GLN A 62 -18.53 2.80 32.24
C GLN A 62 -18.49 3.91 33.30
N VAL A 63 -18.16 3.54 34.55
CA VAL A 63 -18.14 4.44 35.72
C VAL A 63 -17.05 5.52 35.63
N THR A 64 -15.98 5.28 34.87
CA THR A 64 -14.90 6.25 34.64
C THR A 64 -14.48 6.25 33.18
N PRO A 65 -14.83 7.28 32.38
CA PRO A 65 -14.38 7.39 31.00
C PRO A 65 -12.92 7.85 30.95
N HIS A 66 -11.96 6.93 31.11
CA HIS A 66 -10.54 7.20 30.84
C HIS A 66 -10.24 7.13 29.34
N PHE A 67 -10.94 7.94 28.54
CA PHE A 67 -10.71 8.00 27.10
C PHE A 67 -9.79 9.16 26.75
N LEU A 68 -8.73 8.87 26.00
CA LEU A 68 -7.88 9.90 25.39
C LEU A 68 -8.67 10.65 24.30
N ILE A 69 -9.53 9.94 23.58
CA ILE A 69 -10.45 10.45 22.56
C ILE A 69 -11.81 9.78 22.81
N GLY A 70 -12.86 10.58 23.03
CA GLY A 70 -14.20 10.07 23.34
C GLY A 70 -14.83 9.20 22.24
N PRO A 71 -15.80 8.33 22.59
CA PRO A 71 -16.44 7.38 21.67
C PRO A 71 -17.12 8.06 20.48
N LYS A 72 -17.63 9.28 20.66
CA LYS A 72 -18.24 10.12 19.61
C LYS A 72 -17.26 10.47 18.48
N ASN A 73 -15.99 10.75 18.81
CA ASN A 73 -14.97 11.19 17.87
C ASN A 73 -14.03 10.06 17.40
N PHE A 74 -14.06 8.90 18.06
CA PHE A 74 -13.13 7.80 17.82
C PHE A 74 -13.24 7.19 16.41
N GLU A 75 -14.45 7.12 15.85
CA GLU A 75 -14.65 6.63 14.49
C GLU A 75 -14.01 7.57 13.46
N GLN A 76 -14.22 8.89 13.62
CA GLN A 76 -13.63 9.90 12.76
C GLN A 76 -12.10 9.88 12.87
N TYR A 77 -11.54 9.74 14.08
CA TYR A 77 -10.10 9.55 14.31
C TYR A 77 -9.54 8.36 13.54
N THR A 78 -10.17 7.19 13.70
CA THR A 78 -9.73 5.95 13.04
C THR A 78 -9.78 6.08 11.52
N ARG A 79 -10.83 6.70 10.98
CA ARG A 79 -10.97 6.95 9.54
C ARG A 79 -9.90 7.92 9.04
N THR A 80 -9.55 8.94 9.83
CA THR A 80 -8.50 9.91 9.51
C THR A 80 -7.14 9.23 9.38
N ILE A 81 -6.76 8.42 10.36
CA ILE A 81 -5.49 7.69 10.34
C ILE A 81 -5.43 6.75 9.14
N LYS A 82 -6.49 5.96 8.89
CA LYS A 82 -6.58 5.05 7.74
C LYS A 82 -6.48 5.77 6.40
N LEU A 83 -6.89 7.04 6.35
CA LEU A 83 -6.80 7.85 5.15
C LEU A 83 -5.41 8.48 4.98
N ILE A 84 -4.80 9.04 6.05
CA ILE A 84 -3.55 9.81 5.96
C ILE A 84 -2.31 8.91 5.86
N ILE A 85 -2.25 7.81 6.62
CA ILE A 85 -1.08 6.91 6.65
C ILE A 85 -0.61 6.48 5.25
N PRO A 86 -1.49 6.02 4.34
CA PRO A 86 -1.09 5.62 2.99
C PRO A 86 -0.41 6.75 2.21
N TRP A 87 -0.98 7.96 2.27
CA TRP A 87 -0.42 9.15 1.60
C TRP A 87 0.91 9.57 2.21
N ALA A 88 1.04 9.49 3.53
CA ALA A 88 2.28 9.83 4.22
C ALA A 88 3.41 8.87 3.82
N ILE A 89 3.16 7.56 3.81
CA ILE A 89 4.12 6.54 3.34
C ILE A 89 4.50 6.82 1.88
N LEU A 90 3.51 7.07 1.02
CA LEU A 90 3.71 7.35 -0.39
C LEU A 90 4.64 8.54 -0.63
N ILE A 91 4.32 9.70 -0.03
CA ILE A 91 5.08 10.93 -0.18
C ILE A 91 6.52 10.71 0.32
N THR A 92 6.67 10.00 1.45
CA THR A 92 7.98 9.65 2.00
C THR A 92 8.81 8.83 1.02
N ILE A 93 8.21 7.81 0.40
CA ILE A 93 8.89 6.98 -0.60
C ILE A 93 9.31 7.82 -1.81
N ILE A 94 8.42 8.67 -2.35
CA ILE A 94 8.74 9.55 -3.48
C ILE A 94 9.91 10.47 -3.14
N VAL A 95 9.84 11.15 -1.99
CA VAL A 95 10.88 12.08 -1.54
C VAL A 95 12.22 11.36 -1.38
N GLN A 96 12.24 10.18 -0.74
CA GLN A 96 13.45 9.39 -0.58
C GLN A 96 14.04 8.92 -1.91
N ILE A 97 13.21 8.54 -2.88
CA ILE A 97 13.68 8.19 -4.23
C ILE A 97 14.33 9.40 -4.89
N ILE A 98 13.66 10.56 -4.88
CA ILE A 98 14.20 11.79 -5.48
C ILE A 98 15.51 12.18 -4.81
N GLU A 99 15.56 12.15 -3.47
CA GLU A 99 16.75 12.45 -2.69
C GLU A 99 17.92 11.55 -3.08
N LYS A 100 17.70 10.23 -3.16
CA LYS A 100 18.73 9.27 -3.57
C LYS A 100 19.11 9.37 -5.04
N MET A 101 18.22 9.83 -5.91
CA MET A 101 18.57 10.09 -7.31
C MET A 101 19.41 11.36 -7.48
N VAL A 102 19.13 12.42 -6.71
CA VAL A 102 19.82 13.71 -6.82
C VAL A 102 21.17 13.71 -6.10
N LEU A 103 21.26 13.06 -4.94
CA LEU A 103 22.44 13.13 -4.05
C LEU A 103 23.45 12.00 -4.26
N TYR A 104 23.22 11.08 -5.20
CA TYR A 104 24.15 9.96 -5.41
C TYR A 104 25.42 10.40 -6.15
N SER A 105 26.52 10.52 -5.42
CA SER A 105 27.87 10.76 -5.96
C SER A 105 28.48 9.50 -6.61
N GLY A 106 28.08 8.33 -6.14
CA GLY A 106 28.51 7.00 -6.57
C GLY A 106 29.98 6.69 -6.36
N GLU A 107 30.53 7.23 -5.26
CA GLU A 107 31.81 6.81 -4.66
C GLU A 107 31.66 5.55 -3.78
N GLU A 108 30.45 5.23 -3.34
CA GLU A 108 30.18 4.09 -2.46
C GLU A 108 29.99 2.77 -3.22
N ALA A 109 30.35 1.65 -2.57
CA ALA A 109 30.08 0.32 -3.09
C ALA A 109 28.56 0.11 -3.30
N LEU A 110 28.21 -0.63 -4.36
CA LEU A 110 26.80 -0.86 -4.73
C LEU A 110 25.98 -1.48 -3.61
N LEU A 111 26.55 -2.48 -2.95
CA LEU A 111 25.87 -3.24 -1.91
C LEU A 111 25.63 -2.37 -0.67
N THR A 112 26.59 -1.52 -0.29
CA THR A 112 26.40 -0.57 0.81
C THR A 112 25.36 0.49 0.45
N THR A 113 25.39 1.03 -0.77
CA THR A 113 24.41 2.02 -1.24
C THR A 113 22.97 1.47 -1.21
N ILE A 114 22.78 0.23 -1.67
CA ILE A 114 21.46 -0.42 -1.65
C ILE A 114 20.97 -0.61 -0.21
N ILE A 115 21.84 -1.13 0.66
CA ILE A 115 21.50 -1.36 2.06
C ILE A 115 21.18 -0.03 2.77
N THR A 116 22.00 1.00 2.59
CA THR A 116 21.81 2.30 3.26
C THR A 116 20.56 3.01 2.73
N ALA A 117 20.27 2.91 1.43
CA ALA A 117 19.02 3.42 0.87
C ALA A 117 17.81 2.71 1.47
N PHE A 118 17.84 1.38 1.52
CA PHE A 118 16.75 0.57 2.07
C PHE A 118 16.49 0.86 3.55
N VAL A 119 17.55 0.88 4.36
CA VAL A 119 17.48 1.23 5.79
C VAL A 119 16.97 2.67 5.96
N GLY A 120 17.47 3.61 5.15
CA GLY A 120 17.03 5.01 5.18
C GLY A 120 15.53 5.17 4.93
N ILE A 121 14.98 4.45 3.94
CA ILE A 121 13.54 4.46 3.64
C ILE A 121 12.73 3.89 4.82
N ILE A 122 13.16 2.78 5.42
CA ILE A 122 12.48 2.19 6.58
C ILE A 122 12.45 3.18 7.74
N VAL A 123 13.61 3.77 8.06
CA VAL A 123 13.73 4.76 9.14
C VAL A 123 12.83 5.98 8.85
N ALA A 124 12.83 6.48 7.62
CA ALA A 124 11.98 7.61 7.22
C ALA A 124 10.49 7.29 7.36
N ILE A 125 10.05 6.10 6.92
CA ILE A 125 8.66 5.65 7.07
C ILE A 125 8.28 5.59 8.55
N ILE A 126 9.11 4.98 9.39
CA ILE A 126 8.86 4.88 10.83
C ILE A 126 8.73 6.28 11.44
N ALA A 127 9.67 7.17 11.15
CA ALA A 127 9.65 8.55 11.64
C ALA A 127 8.38 9.30 11.22
N VAL A 128 7.99 9.20 9.94
CA VAL A 128 6.79 9.86 9.43
C VAL A 128 5.53 9.27 10.06
N LEU A 129 5.44 7.95 10.26
CA LEU A 129 4.31 7.33 10.94
C LEU A 129 4.16 7.84 12.37
N PHE A 130 5.26 7.96 13.11
CA PHE A 130 5.24 8.56 14.46
C PHE A 130 4.73 10.00 14.42
N GLN A 131 5.22 10.83 13.49
CA GLN A 131 4.78 12.21 13.34
C GLN A 131 3.29 12.31 12.99
N VAL A 132 2.82 11.51 12.02
CA VAL A 132 1.40 11.50 11.63
C VAL A 132 0.52 11.06 12.79
N LEU A 133 0.86 9.96 13.47
CA LEU A 133 0.09 9.49 14.62
C LEU A 133 0.06 10.54 15.72
N PHE A 134 1.21 11.10 16.08
CA PHE A 134 1.32 12.13 17.11
C PHE A 134 0.43 13.34 16.82
N TRP A 135 0.60 13.98 15.67
CA TRP A 135 -0.14 15.20 15.33
C TRP A 135 -1.64 14.94 15.14
N VAL A 136 -2.02 13.82 14.51
CA VAL A 136 -3.44 13.46 14.37
C VAL A 136 -4.07 13.22 15.74
N THR A 137 -3.40 12.47 16.63
CA THR A 137 -3.90 12.25 17.99
C THR A 137 -4.03 13.56 18.76
N VAL A 138 -3.03 14.45 18.70
CA VAL A 138 -3.08 15.77 19.37
C VAL A 138 -4.28 16.59 18.88
N ILE A 139 -4.53 16.67 17.57
CA ILE A 139 -5.68 17.39 17.01
C ILE A 139 -7.00 16.82 17.54
N PHE A 140 -7.14 15.50 17.61
CA PHE A 140 -8.36 14.86 18.12
C PHE A 140 -8.53 15.03 19.64
N ILE A 141 -7.45 15.04 20.42
CA ILE A 141 -7.50 15.40 21.85
C ILE A 141 -8.01 16.83 22.01
N ILE A 142 -7.46 17.79 21.26
CA ILE A 142 -7.89 19.19 21.31
C ILE A 142 -9.36 19.32 20.93
N LYS A 143 -9.80 18.65 19.86
CA LYS A 143 -11.21 18.63 19.44
C LYS A 143 -12.13 18.10 20.53
N ASP A 144 -11.78 16.99 21.17
CA ASP A 144 -12.59 16.36 22.21
C ASP A 144 -12.65 17.20 23.50
N ARG A 145 -11.54 17.88 23.86
CA ARG A 145 -11.43 18.70 25.07
C ARG A 145 -12.00 20.12 24.94
N SER A 146 -11.97 20.70 23.74
CA SER A 146 -12.47 22.06 23.50
C SER A 146 -13.99 22.13 23.33
N GLY A 147 -14.68 20.99 23.25
CA GLY A 147 -16.13 20.97 22.99
C GLY A 147 -16.50 21.55 21.62
N ALA A 148 -15.53 21.70 20.71
CA ALA A 148 -15.73 22.25 19.38
C ALA A 148 -16.45 21.24 18.48
N GLU A 149 -17.76 21.09 18.67
CA GLU A 149 -18.62 20.25 17.82
C GLU A 149 -18.57 20.64 16.34
N LYS A 150 -18.13 21.88 16.04
CA LYS A 150 -18.00 22.43 14.68
C LYS A 150 -16.58 22.45 14.12
N PHE A 151 -15.61 21.75 14.72
CA PHE A 151 -14.32 21.55 14.06
C PHE A 151 -14.47 20.48 12.97
N SER A 152 -14.92 20.93 11.79
CA SER A 152 -15.02 20.13 10.58
C SER A 152 -13.66 20.06 9.91
N ILE A 153 -13.15 18.84 9.73
CA ILE A 153 -11.91 18.63 8.99
C ILE A 153 -12.31 18.64 7.49
N PRO A 154 -11.78 19.55 6.65
CA PRO A 154 -12.27 19.81 5.29
C PRO A 154 -12.37 18.57 4.38
N PHE A 155 -11.58 17.53 4.66
CA PHE A 155 -11.50 16.30 3.87
C PHE A 155 -12.31 15.13 4.44
N LEU A 156 -12.93 15.28 5.62
CA LEU A 156 -13.68 14.25 6.30
C LEU A 156 -15.13 14.71 6.44
N ARG A 157 -16.03 14.14 5.63
CA ARG A 157 -17.48 14.33 5.81
C ARG A 157 -17.88 13.97 7.23
N ASP A 158 -18.73 14.76 7.85
CA ASP A 158 -19.32 14.41 9.14
C ASP A 158 -19.91 13.00 9.06
N THR A 159 -19.67 12.22 10.10
CA THR A 159 -20.19 10.86 10.19
C THR A 159 -21.71 10.92 10.07
N LYS A 160 -22.27 10.08 9.19
CA LYS A 160 -23.72 9.96 9.04
C LYS A 160 -24.28 9.57 10.41
N PRO A 161 -25.39 10.16 10.88
CA PRO A 161 -26.01 9.73 12.12
C PRO A 161 -26.30 8.22 12.02
N TRP A 162 -25.92 7.50 13.07
CA TRP A 162 -26.04 6.05 13.13
C TRP A 162 -27.46 5.60 12.81
N SER A 163 -27.61 4.60 11.93
CA SER A 163 -28.89 3.96 11.63
C SER A 163 -28.83 2.47 11.98
N PRO A 164 -29.90 1.88 12.54
CA PRO A 164 -30.01 0.44 12.75
C PRO A 164 -29.78 -0.39 11.48
N ASP A 165 -30.03 0.17 10.29
CA ASP A 165 -29.76 -0.48 9.00
C ASP A 165 -28.26 -0.75 8.77
N ASP A 166 -27.37 -0.01 9.44
CA ASP A 166 -25.92 -0.21 9.36
C ASP A 166 -25.49 -1.54 10.01
N LEU A 167 -26.33 -2.14 10.87
CA LEU A 167 -26.11 -3.48 11.44
C LEU A 167 -26.29 -4.60 10.41
N ILE A 168 -27.12 -4.39 9.38
CA ILE A 168 -27.44 -5.38 8.35
C ILE A 168 -26.36 -5.40 7.25
N GLN A 169 -25.63 -4.29 7.07
CA GLN A 169 -24.67 -4.10 5.98
C GLN A 169 -23.30 -4.76 6.18
N ILE A 170 -23.13 -5.71 7.10
CA ILE A 170 -21.91 -6.53 7.18
C ILE A 170 -21.94 -7.57 6.04
N LYS A 171 -21.92 -7.09 4.79
CA LYS A 171 -21.76 -7.93 3.61
C LYS A 171 -20.39 -8.60 3.74
N LYS A 172 -20.38 -9.91 3.99
CA LYS A 172 -19.16 -10.71 4.03
C LYS A 172 -18.51 -10.66 2.65
N ILE A 173 -17.51 -9.80 2.49
CA ILE A 173 -16.68 -9.78 1.29
C ILE A 173 -15.88 -11.10 1.29
N PRO A 174 -15.88 -11.87 0.18
CA PRO A 174 -15.04 -13.06 0.07
C PRO A 174 -13.58 -12.70 0.33
N LYS A 175 -12.87 -13.48 1.16
CA LYS A 175 -11.47 -13.19 1.55
C LYS A 175 -10.55 -13.02 0.33
N ASP A 176 -10.79 -13.78 -0.74
CA ASP A 176 -9.98 -13.75 -1.97
C ASP A 176 -10.17 -12.48 -2.81
N LYS A 177 -11.26 -11.76 -2.59
CA LYS A 177 -11.51 -10.46 -3.22
C LYS A 177 -10.79 -9.32 -2.51
N ILE A 178 -10.45 -9.50 -1.23
CA ILE A 178 -9.80 -8.48 -0.41
C ILE A 178 -8.33 -8.34 -0.83
N ILE A 179 -7.89 -7.11 -1.02
CA ILE A 179 -6.48 -6.81 -1.29
C ILE A 179 -5.78 -6.71 0.07
N PRO A 180 -4.86 -7.64 0.41
CA PRO A 180 -4.16 -7.57 1.68
C PRO A 180 -3.17 -6.38 1.67
N ILE A 181 -2.96 -5.77 2.83
CA ILE A 181 -2.02 -4.65 2.99
C ILE A 181 -0.61 -5.07 2.54
N SER A 182 -0.24 -6.33 2.72
CA SER A 182 1.04 -6.88 2.26
C SER A 182 1.22 -6.77 0.74
N ASP A 183 0.19 -7.01 -0.07
CA ASP A 183 0.26 -6.90 -1.54
C ASP A 183 0.60 -5.47 -1.96
N THR A 184 0.03 -4.50 -1.24
CA THR A 184 0.30 -3.08 -1.45
C THR A 184 1.73 -2.72 -1.04
N ILE A 185 2.21 -3.23 0.09
CA ILE A 185 3.59 -3.02 0.55
C ILE A 185 4.60 -3.64 -0.43
N PHE A 186 4.38 -4.89 -0.87
CA PHE A 186 5.26 -5.55 -1.83
C PHE A 186 5.23 -4.88 -3.20
N SER A 187 4.08 -4.37 -3.65
CA SER A 187 3.99 -3.58 -4.88
C SER A 187 4.82 -2.30 -4.78
N LEU A 188 4.70 -1.54 -3.68
CA LEU A 188 5.54 -0.36 -3.44
C LEU A 188 7.02 -0.70 -3.38
N LEU A 189 7.38 -1.81 -2.71
CA LEU A 189 8.74 -2.31 -2.62
C LEU A 189 9.31 -2.64 -4.01
N GLY A 190 8.53 -3.32 -4.83
CA GLY A 190 8.90 -3.70 -6.20
C GLY A 190 9.13 -2.47 -7.09
N ILE A 191 8.23 -1.48 -7.03
CA ILE A 191 8.39 -0.20 -7.74
C ILE A 191 9.69 0.49 -7.32
N LEU A 192 10.01 0.47 -6.02
CA LEU A 192 11.21 1.10 -5.47
C LEU A 192 12.49 0.40 -5.96
N ILE A 193 12.55 -0.92 -5.84
CA ILE A 193 13.69 -1.72 -6.29
C ILE A 193 13.90 -1.52 -7.79
N PHE A 194 12.82 -1.61 -8.59
CA PHE A 194 12.91 -1.40 -10.03
C PHE A 194 13.41 0.01 -10.39
N SER A 195 12.86 1.05 -9.75
CA SER A 195 13.26 2.44 -10.01
C SER A 195 14.74 2.68 -9.66
N PHE A 196 15.19 2.15 -8.52
CA PHE A 196 16.58 2.24 -8.09
C PHE A 196 17.52 1.51 -9.07
N VAL A 197 17.18 0.27 -9.44
CA VAL A 197 17.98 -0.55 -10.36
C VAL A 197 18.05 0.09 -11.73
N TYR A 198 16.93 0.58 -12.27
CA TYR A 198 16.88 1.20 -13.59
C TYR A 198 17.74 2.47 -13.65
N TRP A 199 17.57 3.38 -12.68
CA TRP A 199 18.27 4.66 -12.68
C TRP A 199 19.78 4.51 -12.47
N ASN A 200 20.18 3.51 -11.68
CA ASN A 200 21.56 3.21 -11.42
C ASN A 200 22.12 2.08 -12.30
N ALA A 201 21.39 1.62 -13.32
CA ALA A 201 21.76 0.45 -14.11
C ALA A 201 23.15 0.60 -14.76
N TYR A 202 23.51 1.81 -15.23
CA TYR A 202 24.85 2.09 -15.78
C TYR A 202 25.98 1.88 -14.77
N ARG A 203 25.74 2.14 -13.48
CA ARG A 203 26.72 1.90 -12.42
C ARG A 203 26.60 0.47 -11.90
N LEU A 204 25.39 0.00 -11.58
CA LEU A 204 25.12 -1.33 -11.02
C LEU A 204 25.55 -2.48 -11.93
N LEU A 205 25.24 -2.38 -13.22
CA LEU A 205 25.42 -3.44 -14.21
C LEU A 205 26.57 -3.01 -15.13
N GLY A 206 27.74 -2.83 -14.51
CA GLY A 206 29.00 -2.49 -15.15
C GLY A 206 30.05 -3.57 -14.94
N ILE A 207 31.14 -3.46 -15.69
CA ILE A 207 32.30 -4.33 -15.56
C ILE A 207 33.22 -3.75 -14.47
N TYR A 208 33.52 -4.58 -13.47
CA TYR A 208 34.35 -4.23 -12.32
C TYR A 208 35.66 -5.01 -12.35
N THR A 209 36.77 -4.35 -12.07
CA THR A 209 38.10 -4.96 -11.92
C THR A 209 38.62 -4.75 -10.51
N THR A 210 39.38 -5.70 -9.98
CA THR A 210 40.02 -5.55 -8.67
C THR A 210 41.27 -4.69 -8.79
N ASN A 211 41.39 -3.62 -7.98
CA ASN A 211 42.64 -2.88 -7.79
C ASN A 211 43.63 -3.71 -6.95
N ASP A 212 44.92 -3.32 -6.96
CA ASP A 212 45.98 -3.95 -6.15
C ASP A 212 45.66 -4.04 -4.64
N ASN A 213 44.75 -3.18 -4.15
CA ASN A 213 44.30 -3.15 -2.75
C ASN A 213 43.06 -4.02 -2.47
N GLY A 214 42.59 -4.83 -3.44
CA GLY A 214 41.41 -5.69 -3.29
C GLY A 214 40.05 -4.99 -3.48
N SER A 215 40.02 -3.68 -3.75
CA SER A 215 38.78 -2.91 -3.99
C SER A 215 38.29 -3.04 -5.44
N LEU A 216 36.98 -3.15 -5.65
CA LEU A 216 36.37 -3.14 -6.99
C LEU A 216 36.43 -1.73 -7.61
N LYS A 217 37.07 -1.60 -8.77
CA LYS A 217 37.10 -0.40 -9.61
C LYS A 217 36.14 -0.58 -10.78
N PHE A 218 35.23 0.38 -10.95
CA PHE A 218 34.36 0.45 -12.11
C PHE A 218 35.17 0.79 -13.37
N VAL A 219 35.03 -0.01 -14.42
CA VAL A 219 35.75 0.19 -15.70
C VAL A 219 34.82 0.82 -16.73
N MET A 220 33.70 0.16 -17.02
CA MET A 220 32.73 0.62 -17.99
C MET A 220 31.35 0.00 -17.72
N PRO A 221 30.25 0.64 -18.13
CA PRO A 221 28.91 0.05 -18.07
C PRO A 221 28.76 -1.11 -19.07
N ILE A 222 27.86 -2.06 -18.77
CA ILE A 222 27.43 -3.06 -19.76
C ILE A 222 26.31 -2.50 -20.63
N PHE A 223 25.44 -1.67 -20.06
CA PHE A 223 24.35 -1.03 -20.79
C PHE A 223 24.72 0.35 -21.32
N ASN A 224 24.16 0.70 -22.47
CA ASN A 224 24.34 2.00 -23.06
C ASN A 224 23.46 3.04 -22.36
N GLN A 225 24.10 3.98 -21.65
CA GLN A 225 23.40 5.01 -20.89
C GLN A 225 22.52 5.90 -21.75
N ASN A 226 22.92 6.18 -22.99
CA ASN A 226 22.16 7.06 -23.87
C ASN A 226 20.80 6.44 -24.21
N ILE A 227 20.77 5.11 -24.40
CA ILE A 227 19.53 4.37 -24.64
C ILE A 227 18.67 4.37 -23.38
N LEU A 228 19.23 4.05 -22.21
CA LEU A 228 18.46 4.11 -20.96
C LEU A 228 17.87 5.50 -20.73
N GLN A 229 18.65 6.57 -20.93
CA GLN A 229 18.18 7.95 -20.80
C GLN A 229 17.07 8.30 -21.79
N ALA A 230 17.13 7.79 -23.03
CA ALA A 230 16.07 8.01 -24.02
C ALA A 230 14.72 7.41 -23.57
N PHE A 231 14.74 6.28 -22.85
CA PHE A 231 13.53 5.63 -22.34
C PHE A 231 13.06 6.11 -20.96
N VAL A 232 13.83 6.98 -20.28
CA VAL A 232 13.47 7.55 -18.97
C VAL A 232 12.05 8.12 -18.94
N PRO A 233 11.57 8.93 -19.91
CA PRO A 233 10.22 9.49 -19.86
C PRO A 233 9.13 8.40 -19.82
N MET A 234 9.30 7.32 -20.60
CA MET A 234 8.35 6.21 -20.61
C MET A 234 8.41 5.42 -19.30
N VAL A 235 9.61 5.15 -18.79
CA VAL A 235 9.78 4.42 -17.53
C VAL A 235 9.24 5.22 -16.34
N LEU A 236 9.49 6.53 -16.30
CA LEU A 236 8.92 7.42 -15.29
C LEU A 236 7.39 7.40 -15.32
N LEU A 237 6.79 7.46 -16.51
CA LEU A 237 5.35 7.34 -16.69
C LEU A 237 4.82 6.00 -16.15
N CYS A 238 5.48 4.89 -16.47
CA CYS A 238 5.13 3.57 -15.92
C CYS A 238 5.21 3.53 -14.39
N ILE A 239 6.24 4.12 -13.79
CA ILE A 239 6.39 4.20 -12.33
C ILE A 239 5.24 5.01 -11.72
N ILE A 240 4.92 6.19 -12.26
CA ILE A 240 3.83 7.05 -11.78
C ILE A 240 2.48 6.32 -11.87
N LEU A 241 2.21 5.64 -13.00
CA LEU A 241 0.98 4.87 -13.18
C LEU A 241 0.93 3.67 -12.22
N SER A 242 2.05 2.98 -11.99
CA SER A 242 2.15 1.87 -11.02
C SER A 242 1.87 2.33 -9.60
N LEU A 243 2.41 3.49 -9.23
CA LEU A 243 2.17 4.11 -7.95
C LEU A 243 0.68 4.47 -7.78
N THR A 244 0.10 5.08 -8.81
CA THR A 244 -1.32 5.47 -8.83
C THR A 244 -2.23 4.26 -8.70
N LEU A 245 -1.96 3.18 -9.45
CA LEU A 245 -2.73 1.94 -9.37
C LEU A 245 -2.62 1.31 -7.97
N THR A 246 -1.43 1.30 -7.37
CA THR A 246 -1.22 0.77 -6.03
C THR A 246 -2.06 1.52 -4.99
N LEU A 247 -2.19 2.84 -5.14
CA LEU A 247 -3.08 3.66 -4.29
C LEU A 247 -4.56 3.39 -4.55
N LEU A 248 -4.97 3.18 -5.80
CA LEU A 248 -6.35 2.82 -6.15
C LEU A 248 -6.71 1.44 -5.56
N LYS A 249 -5.80 0.46 -5.64
CA LYS A 249 -5.93 -0.86 -5.01
C LYS A 249 -6.08 -0.73 -3.49
N TRP A 250 -5.23 0.07 -2.84
CA TRP A 250 -5.35 0.35 -1.41
C TRP A 250 -6.72 0.94 -1.09
N ARG A 251 -7.12 2.02 -1.77
CA ARG A 251 -8.39 2.73 -1.50
C ARG A 251 -9.60 1.84 -1.68
N ALA A 252 -9.62 1.02 -2.73
CA ALA A 252 -10.74 0.12 -3.00
C ALA A 252 -10.77 -1.06 -2.01
N GLY A 253 -9.60 -1.54 -1.56
CA GLY A 253 -9.46 -2.68 -0.65
C GLY A 253 -9.99 -4.01 -1.22
N GLN A 254 -10.42 -4.02 -2.48
CA GLN A 254 -11.08 -5.14 -3.15
C GLN A 254 -10.69 -5.19 -4.63
N TRP A 255 -10.51 -6.38 -5.17
CA TRP A 255 -10.41 -6.59 -6.61
C TRP A 255 -11.74 -6.32 -7.28
N THR A 256 -11.76 -5.33 -8.16
CA THR A 256 -12.91 -4.98 -9.01
C THR A 256 -12.49 -5.07 -10.47
N MET A 257 -13.46 -5.26 -11.38
CA MET A 257 -13.15 -5.34 -12.81
C MET A 257 -12.38 -4.12 -13.35
N PRO A 258 -12.72 -2.87 -12.98
CA PRO A 258 -11.92 -1.72 -13.39
C PRO A 258 -10.46 -1.81 -12.94
N ILE A 259 -10.21 -2.22 -11.67
CA ILE A 259 -8.84 -2.37 -11.14
C ILE A 259 -8.08 -3.47 -11.88
N ALA A 260 -8.73 -4.59 -12.20
CA ALA A 260 -8.10 -5.66 -12.97
C ALA A 260 -7.73 -5.20 -14.39
N ILE A 261 -8.61 -4.45 -15.07
CA ILE A 261 -8.34 -3.89 -16.40
C ILE A 261 -7.19 -2.88 -16.36
N THR A 262 -7.19 -1.95 -15.40
CA THR A 262 -6.10 -0.97 -15.25
C THR A 262 -4.77 -1.65 -14.92
N ASN A 263 -4.78 -2.69 -14.07
CA ASN A 263 -3.61 -3.52 -13.79
C ASN A 263 -3.09 -4.18 -15.06
N ALA A 264 -3.99 -4.78 -15.86
CA ALA A 264 -3.61 -5.44 -17.09
C ALA A 264 -2.98 -4.47 -18.10
N LEU A 265 -3.62 -3.31 -18.30
CA LEU A 265 -3.10 -2.28 -19.20
C LEU A 265 -1.71 -1.80 -18.77
N LEU A 266 -1.51 -1.56 -17.47
CA LEU A 266 -0.22 -1.15 -16.94
C LEU A 266 0.85 -2.23 -17.13
N GLN A 267 0.55 -3.49 -16.82
CA GLN A 267 1.50 -4.61 -16.99
C GLN A 267 1.85 -4.82 -18.47
N SER A 268 0.87 -4.69 -19.37
CA SER A 268 1.11 -4.75 -20.82
C SER A 268 2.03 -3.61 -21.28
N VAL A 269 1.75 -2.36 -20.90
CA VAL A 269 2.58 -1.20 -21.25
C VAL A 269 4.00 -1.36 -20.69
N GLY A 270 4.14 -1.75 -19.42
CA GLY A 270 5.45 -2.01 -18.82
C GLY A 270 6.23 -3.09 -19.54
N THR A 271 5.57 -4.19 -19.92
CA THR A 271 6.19 -5.28 -20.71
C THR A 271 6.64 -4.79 -22.08
N ILE A 272 5.82 -4.01 -22.77
CA ILE A 272 6.16 -3.44 -24.09
C ILE A 272 7.38 -2.54 -23.97
N VAL A 273 7.40 -1.62 -22.99
CA VAL A 273 8.55 -0.74 -22.76
C VAL A 273 9.82 -1.55 -22.46
N PHE A 274 9.73 -2.60 -21.63
CA PHE A 274 10.85 -3.48 -21.36
C PHE A 274 11.37 -4.20 -22.62
N ILE A 275 10.47 -4.73 -23.46
CA ILE A 275 10.83 -5.38 -24.73
C ILE A 275 11.50 -4.40 -25.69
N LEU A 276 10.97 -3.17 -25.81
CA LEU A 276 11.54 -2.13 -26.68
C LEU A 276 12.97 -1.78 -26.25
N ILE A 277 13.23 -1.69 -24.95
CA ILE A 277 14.57 -1.46 -24.41
C ILE A 277 15.48 -2.65 -24.72
N ALA A 278 15.02 -3.88 -24.44
CA ALA A 278 15.84 -5.09 -24.56
C ALA A 278 16.18 -5.48 -26.00
N ILE A 279 15.33 -5.16 -26.98
CA ILE A 279 15.56 -5.44 -28.41
C ILE A 279 16.41 -4.33 -29.08
N HIS A 280 16.57 -3.17 -28.44
CA HIS A 280 17.31 -2.06 -29.04
C HIS A 280 18.76 -2.47 -29.36
N GLN A 281 19.20 -2.27 -30.60
CA GLN A 281 20.49 -2.77 -31.11
C GLN A 281 21.67 -2.28 -30.26
N ASP A 282 21.64 -1.01 -29.86
CA ASP A 282 22.69 -0.40 -29.02
C ASP A 282 22.42 -0.49 -27.53
N PHE A 283 21.51 -1.36 -27.06
CA PHE A 283 21.22 -1.49 -25.62
C PHE A 283 22.46 -1.93 -24.84
N ILE A 284 23.23 -2.85 -25.42
CA ILE A 284 24.52 -3.29 -24.89
C ILE A 284 25.60 -2.32 -25.37
N HIS A 285 26.43 -1.84 -24.45
CA HIS A 285 27.54 -0.96 -24.77
C HIS A 285 28.53 -1.67 -25.70
N SER A 286 28.78 -1.13 -26.88
CA SER A 286 29.54 -1.84 -27.93
C SER A 286 30.96 -2.26 -27.50
N ALA A 287 31.61 -1.48 -26.63
CA ALA A 287 32.94 -1.81 -26.11
C ALA A 287 32.93 -2.90 -25.01
N SER A 288 31.77 -3.22 -24.44
CA SER A 288 31.67 -4.22 -23.35
C SER A 288 31.83 -5.65 -23.87
N ILE A 289 31.32 -5.97 -25.06
CA ILE A 289 31.42 -7.30 -25.69
C ILE A 289 32.89 -7.74 -25.90
N PRO A 290 33.76 -6.96 -26.59
CA PRO A 290 35.15 -7.35 -26.79
C PRO A 290 35.94 -7.38 -25.47
N TYR A 291 35.59 -6.51 -24.51
CA TYR A 291 36.23 -6.54 -23.19
C TYR A 291 35.89 -7.84 -22.42
N ILE A 292 34.61 -8.24 -22.40
CA ILE A 292 34.17 -9.49 -21.78
C ILE A 292 34.82 -10.70 -22.46
N ALA A 293 34.93 -10.67 -23.79
CA ALA A 293 35.60 -11.73 -24.56
C ALA A 293 37.07 -11.87 -24.14
N ALA A 294 37.79 -10.74 -23.95
CA ALA A 294 39.18 -10.73 -23.53
C ALA A 294 39.38 -11.31 -22.12
N ILE A 295 38.55 -10.93 -21.14
CA ILE A 295 38.68 -11.42 -19.75
C ILE A 295 38.24 -12.87 -19.57
N THR A 296 37.39 -13.39 -20.46
CA THR A 296 36.88 -14.77 -20.40
C THR A 296 37.66 -15.73 -21.30
N GLU A 297 38.68 -15.26 -22.01
CA GLU A 297 39.43 -16.02 -23.01
C GLU A 297 38.51 -16.64 -24.09
N THR A 298 37.46 -15.91 -24.50
CA THR A 298 36.50 -16.35 -25.51
C THR A 298 36.40 -15.38 -26.70
N THR A 299 35.57 -15.72 -27.70
CA THR A 299 35.34 -14.85 -28.87
C THR A 299 34.16 -13.90 -28.64
N SER A 300 34.25 -12.68 -29.20
CA SER A 300 33.17 -11.68 -29.14
C SER A 300 31.84 -12.22 -29.68
N ALA A 301 31.88 -13.09 -30.70
CA ALA A 301 30.68 -13.74 -31.24
C ALA A 301 29.98 -14.65 -30.22
N LYS A 302 30.75 -15.40 -29.42
CA LYS A 302 30.20 -16.28 -28.37
C LYS A 302 29.63 -15.48 -27.20
N VAL A 303 30.27 -14.36 -26.85
CA VAL A 303 29.75 -13.43 -25.83
C VAL A 303 28.45 -12.78 -26.30
N ALA A 304 28.42 -12.23 -27.52
CA ALA A 304 27.21 -11.62 -28.09
C ALA A 304 26.05 -12.61 -28.13
N PHE A 305 26.27 -13.82 -28.64
CA PHE A 305 25.26 -14.88 -28.66
C PHE A 305 24.74 -15.25 -27.27
N THR A 306 25.61 -15.28 -26.27
CA THR A 306 25.22 -15.54 -24.87
C THR A 306 24.34 -14.40 -24.34
N ILE A 307 24.73 -13.15 -24.58
CA ILE A 307 23.96 -11.97 -24.16
C ILE A 307 22.58 -11.96 -24.82
N ASP A 308 22.49 -12.21 -26.12
CA ASP A 308 21.21 -12.29 -26.84
C ASP A 308 20.28 -13.35 -26.25
N LYS A 309 20.83 -14.53 -25.89
CA LYS A 309 20.06 -15.58 -25.20
C LYS A 309 19.59 -15.15 -23.82
N ILE A 310 20.43 -14.48 -23.04
CA ILE A 310 20.06 -13.97 -21.71
C ILE A 310 18.92 -12.94 -21.84
N LEU A 311 19.02 -12.01 -22.79
CA LEU A 311 17.99 -11.03 -23.06
C LEU A 311 16.68 -11.70 -23.48
N LEU A 312 16.72 -12.67 -24.40
CA LEU A 312 15.55 -13.42 -24.84
C LEU A 312 14.88 -14.17 -23.68
N VAL A 313 15.65 -14.86 -22.85
CA VAL A 313 15.13 -15.55 -21.66
C VAL A 313 14.50 -14.55 -20.68
N SER A 314 15.13 -13.40 -20.47
CA SER A 314 14.58 -12.35 -19.59
C SER A 314 13.24 -11.80 -20.10
N ILE A 315 13.09 -11.63 -21.42
CA ILE A 315 11.84 -11.22 -22.06
C ILE A 315 10.76 -12.28 -21.85
N ILE A 316 11.06 -13.56 -22.09
CA ILE A 316 10.09 -14.65 -21.89
C ILE A 316 9.61 -14.70 -20.44
N ILE A 317 10.54 -14.61 -19.47
CA ILE A 317 10.20 -14.61 -18.05
C ILE A 317 9.30 -13.42 -17.71
N ALA A 318 9.63 -12.22 -18.17
CA ALA A 318 8.84 -11.02 -17.92
C ALA A 318 7.42 -11.15 -18.49
N VAL A 319 7.29 -11.64 -19.73
CA VAL A 319 5.99 -11.86 -20.38
C VAL A 319 5.15 -12.88 -19.61
N LEU A 320 5.73 -14.02 -19.22
CA LEU A 320 5.01 -15.06 -18.47
C LEU A 320 4.59 -14.58 -17.07
N ALA A 321 5.48 -13.90 -16.36
CA ALA A 321 5.19 -13.36 -15.03
C ALA A 321 4.05 -12.33 -15.09
N ASN A 322 4.10 -11.42 -16.06
CA ASN A 322 3.05 -10.40 -16.23
C ASN A 322 1.73 -11.01 -16.70
N ALA A 323 1.75 -12.00 -17.61
CA ALA A 323 0.55 -12.72 -18.01
C ALA A 323 -0.12 -13.44 -16.82
N PHE A 324 0.69 -14.04 -15.94
CA PHE A 324 0.19 -14.69 -14.73
C PHE A 324 -0.42 -13.69 -13.74
N ASP A 325 0.21 -12.53 -13.53
CA ASP A 325 -0.34 -11.45 -12.68
C ASP A 325 -1.68 -10.93 -13.21
N ILE A 326 -1.76 -10.69 -14.53
CA ILE A 326 -2.99 -10.29 -15.21
C ILE A 326 -4.11 -11.32 -14.99
N TYR A 327 -3.81 -12.60 -15.22
CA TYR A 327 -4.77 -13.68 -15.02
C TYR A 327 -5.28 -13.73 -13.57
N GLN A 328 -4.38 -13.60 -12.58
CA GLN A 328 -4.77 -13.54 -11.18
C GLN A 328 -5.67 -12.34 -10.86
N GLY A 329 -5.36 -11.16 -11.40
CA GLY A 329 -6.16 -9.96 -11.19
C GLY A 329 -7.61 -10.13 -11.66
N PHE A 330 -7.80 -10.68 -12.86
CA PHE A 330 -9.13 -10.99 -13.39
C PHE A 330 -9.85 -12.09 -12.61
N LYS A 331 -9.14 -13.16 -12.22
CA LYS A 331 -9.70 -14.24 -11.40
C LYS A 331 -10.24 -13.70 -10.08
N LYS A 332 -9.47 -12.87 -9.36
CA LYS A 332 -9.87 -12.27 -8.09
C LYS A 332 -11.02 -11.27 -8.23
N ALA A 333 -11.09 -10.54 -9.35
CA ALA A 333 -12.15 -9.57 -9.61
C ALA A 333 -13.52 -10.21 -9.92
N LYS A 334 -13.53 -11.45 -10.45
CA LYS A 334 -14.75 -12.16 -10.87
C LYS A 334 -15.47 -12.89 -9.71
N ILE A 335 -14.77 -13.13 -8.60
CA ILE A 335 -15.32 -13.73 -7.36
C ILE A 335 -16.23 -12.72 -6.65
#